data_AF-X1T329-F1
#
_entry.id   AF-X1T329-F1
#
_cell.length_a   1.000
_cell.length_b   1.000
_cell.length_c   1.000
_cell.angle_alpha   90.00
_cell.angle_beta   90.00
_cell.angle_gamma   90.00
#
_symmetry.space_group_name_H-M   'P 1'
#
loop_
_entity.id
_entity.type
_entity.pdbx_description
1 polymer ?
#
loop_
_entity_poly.entity_id
_entity_poly.type
_entity_poly.pdbx_seq_one_letter_code
_entity_poly.pdbx_strand_id
1 'polypeptide(L)'
;GAYVINRLDGEKVPVWIADYVLLTYGTGVVMGVPAHDERDFVFAHKYNLPIKVVVAPPDWHGEELEEAYIEPGTMVNSVQFNGLSSGKGNAKDSIRASGKYLEFLFIYSGIVKSKGNLGAYTLTHPVSLHY
;
A
#
# COMPACT_ATOMS: atom_id res chain seq x y z
N GLY A 1 -6.21 16.75 -2.51
CA GLY A 1 -5.76 15.69 -1.59
C GLY A 1 -4.33 15.96 -1.17
N ALA A 2 -3.85 15.28 -0.12
CA ALA A 2 -2.41 15.26 0.19
C ALA A 2 -1.74 14.12 -0.58
N TYR A 3 -0.44 14.28 -0.83
CA TYR A 3 0.40 13.27 -1.45
C TYR A 3 1.70 13.16 -0.68
N VAL A 4 2.24 11.94 -0.59
CA VAL A 4 3.63 11.71 -0.21
C VAL A 4 4.42 11.33 -1.45
N ILE A 5 5.74 11.46 -1.38
CA ILE A 5 6.64 10.96 -2.42
C ILE A 5 7.13 9.58 -1.97
N ASN A 6 6.87 8.55 -2.77
CA ASN A 6 7.51 7.25 -2.58
C ASN A 6 9.01 7.42 -2.84
N ARG A 7 9.83 7.09 -1.84
CA ARG A 7 11.29 7.27 -1.92
C ARG A 7 11.97 6.24 -2.82
N LEU A 8 11.27 5.16 -3.18
CA LEU A 8 11.83 4.07 -3.99
C LEU A 8 11.79 4.37 -5.49
N ASP A 9 10.78 5.11 -5.96
CA ASP A 9 10.60 5.44 -7.38
C ASP A 9 10.32 6.93 -7.65
N GLY A 10 10.05 7.74 -6.62
CA GLY A 10 9.77 9.16 -6.73
C GLY A 10 8.30 9.48 -7.05
N GLU A 11 7.41 8.49 -7.09
CA GLU A 11 6.01 8.71 -7.47
C GLU A 11 5.19 9.37 -6.36
N LYS A 12 4.15 10.11 -6.75
CA LYS A 12 3.20 10.74 -5.83
C LYS A 12 2.16 9.72 -5.39
N VAL A 13 2.17 9.36 -4.12
CA VAL A 13 1.21 8.45 -3.51
C VAL A 13 0.14 9.25 -2.78
N PRO A 14 -1.15 9.12 -3.13
CA PRO A 14 -2.24 9.79 -2.44
C PRO A 14 -2.37 9.33 -0.98
N VAL A 15 -2.65 10.30 -0.10
CA VAL A 15 -2.87 10.06 1.33
C VAL A 15 -4.36 10.03 1.64
N TRP A 16 -4.77 8.96 2.30
CA TRP A 16 -6.14 8.72 2.76
C TRP A 16 -6.19 8.72 4.28
N ILE A 17 -7.25 9.28 4.83
CA ILE A 17 -7.55 9.16 6.26
C ILE A 17 -8.53 8.02 6.41
N ALA A 18 -8.19 7.03 7.22
CA ALA A 18 -9.05 5.88 7.42
C ALA A 18 -9.06 5.46 8.89
N ASP A 19 -10.27 5.30 9.44
CA ASP A 19 -10.49 4.96 10.85
C ASP A 19 -10.18 3.49 11.17
N TYR A 20 -9.99 2.64 10.15
CA TYR A 20 -9.62 1.22 10.35
C TYR A 20 -8.12 1.03 10.62
N VAL A 21 -7.30 2.06 10.44
CA VAL A 21 -5.88 2.01 10.81
C VAL A 21 -5.79 2.04 12.33
N LEU A 22 -5.74 0.87 12.97
CA LEU A 22 -5.62 0.81 14.42
C LEU A 22 -4.30 1.45 14.88
N LEU A 23 -4.40 2.30 15.90
CA LEU A 23 -3.29 2.97 16.58
C LEU A 23 -2.18 2.00 17.03
N THR A 24 -2.53 0.72 17.22
CA THR A 24 -1.63 -0.34 17.68
C THR A 24 -0.69 -0.89 16.61
N TYR A 25 -0.85 -0.52 15.34
CA TYR A 25 0.10 -0.88 14.28
C TYR A 25 1.04 0.30 13.97
N GLY A 26 2.21 0.30 14.60
CA GLY A 26 3.28 1.26 14.34
C GLY A 26 2.97 2.70 14.78
N THR A 27 3.21 3.66 13.89
CA THR A 27 3.15 5.11 14.13
C THR A 27 1.80 5.73 13.77
N GLY A 28 0.78 4.93 13.46
CA GLY A 28 -0.53 5.38 12.98
C GLY A 28 -0.58 5.69 11.48
N VAL A 29 0.41 5.23 10.71
CA VAL A 29 0.44 5.32 9.24
C VAL A 29 0.70 3.92 8.69
N VAL A 30 -0.14 3.47 7.76
CA VAL A 30 -0.04 2.16 7.12
C VAL A 30 0.01 2.34 5.62
N MET A 31 0.91 1.59 4.99
CA MET A 31 1.05 1.51 3.55
C MET A 31 0.03 0.51 3.01
N GLY A 32 -0.79 0.97 2.06
CA GLY A 32 -1.86 0.16 1.50
C GLY A 32 -1.43 -0.57 0.23
N VAL A 33 -1.61 -1.88 0.20
CA VAL A 33 -1.43 -2.71 -1.01
C VAL A 33 -2.71 -3.51 -1.23
N PRO A 34 -3.75 -2.90 -1.83
CA PRO A 34 -5.10 -3.47 -1.85
C PRO A 34 -5.17 -4.88 -2.42
N ALA A 35 -4.37 -5.20 -3.43
CA ALA A 35 -4.37 -6.55 -4.02
C ALA A 35 -3.93 -7.65 -3.05
N HIS A 36 -3.28 -7.33 -1.93
CA HIS A 36 -2.63 -8.29 -1.02
C HIS A 36 -2.92 -8.05 0.48
N ASP A 37 -3.85 -7.16 0.83
CA ASP A 37 -4.42 -6.99 2.18
C ASP A 37 -5.94 -6.85 2.05
N GLU A 38 -6.69 -7.75 2.69
CA GLU A 38 -8.15 -7.80 2.61
C GLU A 38 -8.84 -6.48 3.04
N ARG A 39 -8.27 -5.78 4.03
CA ARG A 39 -8.86 -4.53 4.54
C ARG A 39 -8.64 -3.40 3.55
N ASP A 40 -7.45 -3.34 2.97
CA ASP A 40 -7.11 -2.37 1.93
C ASP A 40 -7.93 -2.64 0.65
N PHE A 41 -8.18 -3.91 0.33
CA PHE A 41 -9.04 -4.33 -0.79
C PHE A 41 -10.47 -3.83 -0.64
N VAL A 42 -11.10 -4.08 0.52
CA VAL A 42 -12.46 -3.60 0.82
C VAL A 42 -12.53 -2.08 0.79
N PHE A 43 -11.51 -1.40 1.33
CA PHE A 43 -11.42 0.06 1.25
C PHE A 43 -11.29 0.55 -0.18
N ALA A 44 -10.40 -0.05 -0.98
CA ALA A 44 -10.17 0.31 -2.36
C ALA A 44 -11.43 0.14 -3.20
N HIS A 45 -12.14 -0.99 -3.06
CA HIS A 45 -13.44 -1.18 -3.72
C HIS A 45 -14.48 -0.15 -3.28
N LYS A 46 -14.61 0.10 -1.97
CA LYS A 46 -15.59 1.05 -1.44
C LYS A 46 -15.40 2.48 -1.97
N TYR A 47 -14.15 2.89 -2.16
CA TYR A 47 -13.81 4.24 -2.62
C TYR A 47 -13.36 4.28 -4.09
N ASN A 48 -13.55 3.20 -4.84
CA ASN A 48 -13.19 3.06 -6.25
C ASN A 48 -11.73 3.47 -6.53
N LEU A 49 -10.83 2.99 -5.67
CA LEU A 49 -9.40 3.17 -5.81
C LEU A 49 -8.81 2.10 -6.74
N PRO A 50 -7.76 2.44 -7.50
CA PRO A 50 -6.96 1.44 -8.21
C PRO A 50 -6.54 0.28 -7.31
N ILE A 51 -6.59 -0.93 -7.86
CA ILE A 51 -6.08 -2.16 -7.23
C ILE A 51 -5.08 -2.76 -8.19
N LYS A 52 -3.79 -2.61 -7.89
CA LYS A 52 -2.73 -3.19 -8.73
C LYS A 52 -2.20 -4.48 -8.12
N VAL A 53 -2.33 -5.55 -8.89
CA VAL A 53 -1.75 -6.85 -8.56
C VAL A 53 -0.24 -6.79 -8.72
N VAL A 54 0.50 -7.07 -7.65
CA VAL A 54 1.97 -7.17 -7.65
C VAL A 54 2.47 -8.58 -7.35
N VAL A 55 1.61 -9.44 -6.80
CA VAL A 55 1.79 -10.89 -6.68
C VAL A 55 0.61 -11.57 -7.34
N ALA A 56 0.87 -12.19 -8.49
CA ALA A 56 -0.14 -12.90 -9.25
C ALA A 56 -0.42 -14.29 -8.64
N PRO A 57 -1.70 -14.68 -8.49
CA PRO A 57 -2.06 -16.07 -8.30
C PRO A 57 -1.57 -16.96 -9.45
N PRO A 58 -1.48 -18.29 -9.24
CA PRO A 58 -1.29 -19.23 -10.34
C PRO A 58 -2.33 -18.99 -11.44
N ASP A 59 -1.89 -19.07 -12.69
CA ASP A 59 -2.74 -18.90 -13.88
C ASP A 59 -3.44 -17.54 -14.04
N TRP A 60 -3.01 -16.51 -13.31
CA TRP A 60 -3.51 -15.14 -13.50
C TRP A 60 -3.08 -14.55 -14.85
N HIS A 61 -4.00 -13.89 -15.54
CA HIS A 61 -3.81 -13.36 -16.89
C HIS A 61 -4.07 -11.85 -17.01
N GLY A 62 -4.11 -11.14 -15.88
CA GLY A 62 -4.28 -9.68 -15.85
C GLY A 62 -5.70 -9.24 -15.50
N GLU A 63 -6.57 -10.16 -15.13
CA GLU A 63 -7.93 -9.90 -14.64
C GLU A 63 -7.94 -9.18 -13.29
N GLU A 64 -9.04 -8.49 -13.01
CA GLU A 64 -9.30 -7.93 -11.68
C GLU A 64 -9.46 -9.06 -10.66
N LEU A 65 -8.98 -8.85 -9.44
CA LEU A 65 -9.18 -9.79 -8.35
C LEU A 65 -10.60 -9.65 -7.79
N GLU A 66 -11.23 -10.77 -7.44
CA GLU A 66 -12.51 -10.77 -6.70
C GLU A 66 -12.31 -10.55 -5.19
N GLU A 67 -11.13 -10.93 -4.68
CA GLU A 67 -10.70 -10.76 -3.29
C GLU A 67 -9.17 -10.54 -3.22
N ALA A 68 -8.68 -10.04 -2.08
CA ALA A 68 -7.23 -9.87 -1.91
C ALA A 68 -6.50 -11.21 -1.99
N TYR A 69 -5.45 -11.28 -2.80
CA TYR A 69 -4.59 -12.47 -2.91
C TYR A 69 -3.44 -12.39 -1.91
N ILE A 70 -3.48 -13.20 -0.85
CA ILE A 70 -2.51 -13.16 0.26
C ILE A 70 -1.49 -14.31 0.24
N GLU A 71 -1.65 -15.26 -0.68
CA GLU A 71 -0.79 -16.43 -0.79
C GLU A 71 0.49 -16.13 -1.61
N PRO A 72 1.54 -16.98 -1.50
CA PRO A 72 2.70 -16.87 -2.36
C PRO A 72 2.31 -17.01 -3.84
N GLY A 73 2.99 -16.26 -4.70
CA GLY A 73 2.69 -16.26 -6.13
C GLY A 73 3.87 -15.76 -6.96
N THR A 74 3.57 -15.32 -8.18
CA THR A 74 4.57 -14.75 -9.09
C THR A 74 4.53 -13.25 -9.01
N MET A 75 5.66 -12.62 -8.74
CA MET A 75 5.75 -11.16 -8.75
C MET A 75 5.50 -10.64 -10.17
N VAL A 76 4.55 -9.72 -10.28
CA VAL A 76 4.12 -9.06 -11.52
C VAL A 76 4.05 -7.56 -11.30
N ASN A 77 4.03 -6.78 -12.37
CA ASN A 77 4.04 -5.31 -12.30
C ASN A 77 5.12 -4.72 -11.37
N SER A 78 6.20 -5.49 -11.17
CA SER A 78 7.24 -5.28 -10.18
C SER A 78 8.62 -4.94 -10.74
N VAL A 79 8.67 -4.47 -12.00
CA VAL A 79 9.88 -4.08 -12.75
C VAL A 79 10.92 -5.20 -12.69
N GLN A 80 12.02 -5.01 -11.96
CA GLN A 80 13.14 -5.96 -11.90
C GLN A 80 12.80 -7.24 -11.13
N PHE A 81 11.67 -7.25 -10.42
CA PHE A 81 11.21 -8.41 -9.66
C PHE A 81 10.19 -9.26 -10.43
N ASN A 82 9.80 -8.86 -11.65
CA ASN A 82 8.86 -9.62 -12.46
C ASN A 82 9.33 -11.06 -12.71
N GLY A 83 8.43 -12.03 -12.54
CA GLY A 83 8.69 -13.46 -12.77
C GLY A 83 9.34 -14.19 -11.59
N LEU A 84 9.72 -13.48 -10.52
CA LEU A 84 10.25 -14.09 -9.31
C LEU A 84 9.12 -14.59 -8.39
N SER A 85 9.35 -15.65 -7.63
CA SER A 85 8.40 -16.12 -6.61
C SER A 85 8.40 -15.18 -5.39
N SER A 86 7.24 -14.88 -4.81
CA SER A 86 7.11 -14.07 -3.58
C SER A 86 7.30 -14.85 -2.27
N GLY A 87 7.68 -16.14 -2.33
CA GLY A 87 7.78 -17.02 -1.17
C GLY A 87 8.97 -16.75 -0.23
N LYS A 88 9.11 -17.57 0.82
CA LYS A 88 10.08 -17.42 1.94
C LYS A 88 11.54 -17.14 1.51
N GLY A 89 11.97 -17.59 0.34
CA GLY A 89 13.32 -17.30 -0.19
C GLY A 89 13.54 -15.86 -0.66
N ASN A 90 12.47 -15.15 -1.03
CA ASN A 90 12.51 -13.83 -1.67
C ASN A 90 11.73 -12.77 -0.87
N ALA A 91 11.55 -12.97 0.42
CA ALA A 91 10.76 -12.07 1.28
C ALA A 91 11.23 -10.61 1.20
N LYS A 92 12.55 -10.36 1.16
CA LYS A 92 13.12 -9.01 1.02
C LYS A 92 12.78 -8.37 -0.32
N ASP A 93 12.82 -9.15 -1.39
CA ASP A 93 12.49 -8.67 -2.73
C ASP A 93 10.99 -8.43 -2.88
N SER A 94 10.16 -9.25 -2.22
CA SER A 94 8.71 -9.09 -2.14
C SER A 94 8.32 -7.83 -1.38
N ILE A 95 8.99 -7.54 -0.26
CA ILE A 95 8.81 -6.30 0.50
C ILE A 95 9.24 -5.09 -0.35
N ARG A 96 10.38 -5.18 -1.05
CA ARG A 96 10.87 -4.10 -1.91
C ARG A 96 9.97 -3.88 -3.12
N ALA A 97 9.47 -4.94 -3.74
CA ALA A 97 8.48 -4.88 -4.79
C ALA A 97 7.23 -4.17 -4.27
N SER A 98 6.63 -4.66 -3.19
CA SER A 98 5.43 -4.07 -2.59
C SER A 98 5.62 -2.61 -2.20
N GLY A 99 6.74 -2.25 -1.56
CA GLY A 99 7.05 -0.88 -1.19
C GLY A 99 7.25 0.04 -2.40
N LYS A 100 7.79 -0.49 -3.51
CA LYS A 100 7.90 0.28 -4.76
C LYS A 100 6.53 0.56 -5.37
N TYR A 101 5.57 -0.35 -5.24
CA TYR A 101 4.20 -0.15 -5.77
C TYR A 101 3.21 0.24 -4.69
N LEU A 102 3.66 1.05 -3.73
CA LEU A 102 2.78 1.67 -2.77
C LEU A 102 1.71 2.49 -3.51
N GLU A 103 0.45 2.09 -3.40
CA GLU A 103 -0.65 2.78 -4.11
C GLU A 103 -1.29 3.86 -3.25
N PHE A 104 -1.41 3.59 -1.94
CA PHE A 104 -2.05 4.51 -0.99
C PHE A 104 -1.29 4.54 0.32
N LEU A 105 -1.31 5.71 0.96
CA LEU A 105 -0.91 5.83 2.35
C LEU A 105 -2.15 6.08 3.21
N PHE A 106 -2.44 5.17 4.14
CA PHE A 106 -3.49 5.36 5.13
C PHE A 106 -2.92 6.00 6.39
N ILE A 107 -3.56 7.06 6.84
CA ILE A 107 -3.24 7.74 8.10
C ILE A 107 -4.43 7.57 9.03
N TYR A 108 -4.16 7.10 10.25
CA TYR A 108 -5.16 7.05 11.30
C TYR A 108 -5.66 8.45 11.63
N SER A 109 -6.97 8.65 11.63
CA SER A 109 -7.59 9.96 11.86
C SER A 109 -7.19 10.57 13.21
N GLY A 110 -7.03 9.77 14.25
CA GLY A 110 -6.69 10.23 15.60
C GLY A 110 -5.28 10.81 15.77
N ILE A 111 -4.37 10.66 14.79
CA ILE A 111 -3.06 11.34 14.79
C ILE A 111 -3.03 12.57 13.89
N VAL A 112 -4.12 12.91 13.20
CA VAL A 112 -4.21 14.13 12.38
C VAL A 112 -4.61 15.30 13.27
N LYS A 113 -3.67 16.23 13.51
CA LYS A 113 -3.87 17.40 14.37
C LYS A 113 -4.60 18.54 13.65
N SER A 114 -4.30 18.73 12.37
CA SER A 114 -4.98 19.73 11.53
C SER A 114 -4.81 19.42 10.04
N LYS A 115 -5.81 19.85 9.24
CA LYS A 115 -5.77 19.86 7.79
C LYS A 115 -5.43 21.27 7.31
N GLY A 116 -4.25 21.44 6.70
CA GLY A 116 -3.81 22.71 6.14
C GLY A 116 -4.48 23.03 4.80
N ASN A 117 -4.41 24.32 4.40
CA ASN A 117 -5.08 24.86 3.20
C ASN A 117 -4.59 24.27 1.86
N LEU A 118 -3.44 23.60 1.84
CA LEU A 118 -2.86 22.97 0.64
C LEU A 118 -3.06 21.45 0.59
N GLY A 119 -3.96 20.92 1.42
CA GLY A 119 -4.12 19.48 1.58
C GLY A 119 -3.01 18.83 2.40
N ALA A 120 -2.07 19.59 2.97
CA ALA A 120 -1.06 19.06 3.90
C ALA A 120 -1.72 18.69 5.25
N TYR A 121 -1.43 17.50 5.76
CA TYR A 121 -1.86 17.07 7.09
C TYR A 121 -0.72 17.28 8.09
N THR A 122 -1.02 17.89 9.24
CA THR A 122 -0.09 17.94 10.37
C THR A 122 -0.39 16.77 11.29
N LEU A 123 0.60 15.90 11.49
CA LEU A 123 0.48 14.76 12.40
C LEU A 123 0.88 15.15 13.82
N THR A 124 0.35 14.46 14.82
CA THR A 124 0.68 14.67 16.24
C THR A 124 2.13 14.33 16.57
N HIS A 125 2.75 13.43 15.80
CA HIS A 125 4.16 13.04 15.93
C HIS A 125 4.78 12.81 14.54
N PRO A 126 6.10 13.01 14.36
CA PRO A 126 6.79 12.69 13.12
C PRO A 126 6.72 11.18 12.84
N VAL A 127 6.45 10.83 11.59
CA VAL A 127 6.35 9.44 11.14
C VAL A 127 7.44 9.14 10.13
N SER A 128 8.31 8.19 10.47
CA SER A 128 9.30 7.63 9.55
C SER A 128 8.83 6.28 9.05
N LEU A 129 8.65 6.14 7.74
CA LEU A 129 8.46 4.85 7.08
C LEU A 129 9.85 4.22 6.91
N HIS A 130 10.14 3.16 7.67
CA HIS A 130 11.35 2.37 7.53
C HIS A 130 11.06 1.15 6.64
N TYR A 131 11.92 0.91 5.65
CA TYR A 131 11.87 -0.23 4.72
C TYR A 131 12.87 -1.31 5.13
#